data_AF-A0A2M8NM46-F1
#
_entry.id   AF-A0A2M8NM46-F1
#
_cell.length_a   1.000
_cell.length_b   1.000
_cell.length_c   1.000
_cell.angle_alpha   90.00
_cell.angle_beta   90.00
_cell.angle_gamma   90.00
#
_symmetry.space_group_name_H-M   'P 1'
#
loop_
_entity.id
_entity.type
_entity.pdbx_description
1 polymer ?
#
loop_
_entity_poly.entity_id
_entity_poly.type
_entity_poly.pdbx_seq_one_letter_code
_entity_poly.pdbx_strand_id
1 'polypeptide(L)'
;ILESWQYECLSSAKPNQWLGFISDDDLCQWQGLIAKQIHPQGKSETLDILGKRVSKTPEEMRALLDSERRMHDNLWQYIPKTLLADVEQGMYDHARMQM
;
A
#
# COMPACT_ATOMS: atom_id res chain seq x y z
N ILE A 1 -8.17 5.51 11.86
CA ILE A 1 -9.41 5.72 11.08
C ILE A 1 -9.15 6.93 10.21
N LEU A 2 -9.40 6.84 8.90
CA LEU A 2 -9.22 7.97 8.00
C LEU A 2 -10.37 8.98 8.20
N GLU A 3 -10.05 10.25 8.15
CA GLU A 3 -11.02 11.35 8.28
C GLU A 3 -11.53 11.76 6.90
N SER A 4 -12.79 12.18 6.80
CA SER A 4 -13.43 12.49 5.51
C SER A 4 -12.67 13.54 4.68
N TRP A 5 -12.01 14.50 5.34
CA TRP A 5 -11.22 15.52 4.66
C TRP A 5 -10.07 14.93 3.83
N GLN A 6 -9.52 13.78 4.23
CA GLN A 6 -8.39 13.17 3.53
C GLN A 6 -8.79 12.72 2.13
N TYR A 7 -9.99 12.14 2.00
CA TYR A 7 -10.57 11.79 0.70
C TYR A 7 -10.85 13.05 -0.14
N GLU A 8 -11.44 14.09 0.45
CA GLU A 8 -11.81 15.31 -0.27
C GLU A 8 -10.56 16.08 -0.76
N CYS A 9 -9.56 16.24 0.10
CA CYS A 9 -8.28 16.83 -0.25
C CYS A 9 -7.57 16.03 -1.33
N LEU A 10 -7.49 14.70 -1.20
CA LEU A 10 -6.86 13.87 -2.22
C LEU A 10 -7.62 13.97 -3.54
N SER A 11 -8.95 13.94 -3.55
CA SER A 11 -9.75 13.95 -4.79
C SER A 11 -9.75 15.30 -5.51
N SER A 12 -9.51 16.39 -4.78
CA SER A 12 -9.47 17.75 -5.33
C SER A 12 -8.06 18.24 -5.69
N ALA A 13 -7.03 17.48 -5.33
CA ALA A 13 -5.65 17.81 -5.67
C ALA A 13 -5.47 17.91 -7.20
N LYS A 14 -4.70 18.90 -7.64
CA LYS A 14 -4.37 19.11 -9.06
C LYS A 14 -2.85 19.04 -9.20
N PRO A 15 -2.30 17.88 -9.58
CA PRO A 15 -0.90 17.77 -9.94
C PRO A 15 -0.54 18.84 -10.98
N ASN A 16 0.61 19.49 -10.78
CA ASN A 16 1.18 20.44 -11.73
C ASN A 16 2.70 20.32 -11.66
N GLN A 17 3.25 19.42 -12.47
CA GLN A 17 4.66 19.08 -12.53
C GLN A 17 5.26 18.77 -11.15
N TRP A 18 4.47 18.08 -10.30
CA TRP A 18 4.91 17.77 -8.93
C TRP A 18 6.12 16.84 -8.89
N LEU A 19 6.24 15.96 -9.88
CA LEU A 19 7.33 14.99 -10.00
C LEU A 19 8.04 15.16 -11.35
N GLY A 20 9.37 15.02 -11.34
CA GLY A 20 10.19 15.11 -12.56
C GLY A 20 10.24 13.81 -13.38
N PHE A 21 9.58 12.74 -12.94
CA PHE A 21 9.70 11.40 -13.52
C PHE A 21 8.36 10.68 -13.75
N ILE A 22 7.24 11.26 -13.30
CA ILE A 22 5.89 10.77 -13.54
C ILE A 22 5.07 11.96 -14.04
N SER A 23 4.25 11.74 -15.07
CA SER A 23 3.38 12.77 -15.63
C SER A 23 2.24 13.15 -14.66
N ASP A 24 1.69 14.35 -14.80
CA ASP A 24 0.51 14.75 -14.02
C ASP A 24 -0.70 13.84 -14.31
N ASP A 25 -0.83 13.33 -15.54
CA ASP A 25 -1.90 12.41 -15.94
C ASP A 25 -1.78 11.06 -15.21
N ASP A 26 -0.58 10.50 -15.12
CA ASP A 26 -0.33 9.27 -14.36
C ASP A 26 -0.56 9.51 -12.86
N LEU A 27 -0.15 10.67 -12.34
CA LEU A 27 -0.44 11.06 -10.96
C LEU A 27 -1.94 11.15 -10.69
N CYS A 28 -2.73 11.71 -11.61
CA CYS A 28 -4.19 11.77 -11.51
C CYS A 28 -4.83 10.37 -11.54
N GLN A 29 -4.29 9.44 -12.33
CA GLN A 29 -4.76 8.05 -12.34
C GLN A 29 -4.50 7.36 -11.00
N TRP A 30 -3.29 7.51 -10.45
CA TRP A 30 -2.95 7.00 -9.13
C TRP A 30 -3.81 7.63 -8.02
N GLN A 31 -3.99 8.95 -8.05
CA GLN A 31 -4.87 9.68 -7.16
C GLN A 31 -6.29 9.11 -7.20
N GLY A 32 -6.86 8.93 -8.39
CA GLY A 32 -8.21 8.38 -8.56
C GLY A 32 -8.34 6.95 -8.05
N LEU A 33 -7.31 6.11 -8.24
CA LEU A 33 -7.28 4.74 -7.71
C LEU A 33 -7.24 4.73 -6.17
N ILE A 34 -6.43 5.60 -5.55
CA ILE A 34 -6.30 5.68 -4.09
C ILE A 34 -7.57 6.31 -3.49
N ALA A 35 -8.09 7.37 -4.09
CA ALA A 35 -9.28 8.09 -3.63
C ALA A 35 -10.49 7.15 -3.48
N LYS A 36 -10.73 6.26 -4.45
CA LYS A 36 -11.79 5.25 -4.39
C LYS A 36 -11.67 4.33 -3.19
N GLN A 37 -10.45 3.98 -2.80
CA GLN A 37 -10.18 3.04 -1.71
C GLN A 37 -10.22 3.70 -0.33
N ILE A 38 -9.85 4.98 -0.23
CA ILE A 38 -9.85 5.73 1.04
C ILE A 38 -11.17 6.48 1.32
N HIS A 39 -12.08 6.52 0.35
CA HIS A 39 -13.43 7.05 0.54
C HIS A 39 -14.10 6.38 1.77
N PRO A 40 -14.98 7.05 2.54
CA PRO A 40 -15.60 6.47 3.73
C PRO A 40 -16.37 5.16 3.50
N GLN A 41 -16.89 4.97 2.28
CA GLN A 41 -17.54 3.72 1.82
C GLN A 41 -16.66 2.90 0.88
N GLY A 42 -15.41 3.34 0.69
CA GLY A 42 -14.42 2.68 -0.15
C GLY A 42 -14.06 1.30 0.39
N LYS A 43 -13.67 0.42 -0.51
CA LYS A 43 -13.11 -0.88 -0.17
C LYS A 43 -11.66 -0.90 -0.64
N SER A 44 -10.78 -1.44 0.20
CA SER A 44 -9.40 -1.69 -0.22
C SER A 44 -9.40 -2.73 -1.34
N GLU A 45 -8.73 -2.41 -2.44
CA GLU A 45 -8.52 -3.28 -3.60
C GLU A 45 -7.13 -3.96 -3.51
N THR A 46 -6.45 -3.87 -2.37
CA THR A 46 -5.07 -4.35 -2.21
C THR A 46 -4.96 -5.84 -2.52
N LEU A 47 -5.91 -6.66 -2.06
CA LEU A 47 -5.89 -8.11 -2.32
C LEU A 47 -6.29 -8.44 -3.77
N ASP A 48 -7.20 -7.68 -4.37
CA ASP A 48 -7.55 -7.80 -5.78
C ASP A 48 -6.39 -7.48 -6.71
N ILE A 49 -5.63 -6.42 -6.41
CA ILE A 49 -4.49 -5.99 -7.21
C ILE A 49 -3.31 -6.94 -7.02
N LEU A 50 -2.96 -7.27 -5.77
CA LEU A 50 -1.79 -8.12 -5.49
C LEU A 50 -2.06 -9.59 -5.81
N GLY A 51 -3.24 -10.11 -5.52
CA GLY A 51 -3.62 -11.50 -5.80
C GLY A 51 -3.43 -11.84 -7.28
N LYS A 52 -3.92 -10.97 -8.18
CA LYS A 52 -3.75 -11.15 -9.63
C LYS A 52 -2.29 -11.29 -10.06
N ARG A 53 -1.37 -10.57 -9.41
CA ARG A 53 0.07 -10.60 -9.73
C ARG A 53 0.75 -11.92 -9.32
N VAL A 54 0.19 -12.62 -8.35
CA VAL A 54 0.71 -13.91 -7.84
C VAL A 54 -0.21 -15.08 -8.16
N SER A 55 -1.10 -14.90 -9.15
CA SER A 55 -2.07 -15.92 -9.59
C SER A 55 -2.94 -16.47 -8.45
N LYS A 56 -3.46 -15.59 -7.60
CA LYS A 56 -4.39 -15.90 -6.51
C LYS A 56 -5.65 -15.04 -6.57
N THR A 57 -6.76 -15.58 -6.10
CA THR A 57 -7.96 -14.76 -5.82
C THR A 57 -7.75 -13.91 -4.55
N PRO A 58 -8.53 -12.83 -4.35
CA PRO A 58 -8.51 -12.06 -3.10
C PRO A 58 -8.73 -12.92 -1.86
N GLU A 59 -9.64 -13.90 -1.94
CA GLU A 59 -10.00 -14.81 -0.85
C GLU A 59 -8.86 -15.77 -0.53
N GLU A 60 -8.21 -16.32 -1.56
CA GLU A 60 -7.03 -17.18 -1.37
C GLU A 60 -5.87 -16.41 -0.74
N MET A 61 -5.67 -15.16 -1.16
CA MET A 61 -4.65 -14.28 -0.58
C MET A 61 -4.99 -13.96 0.88
N ARG A 62 -6.25 -13.64 1.19
CA ARG A 62 -6.72 -13.41 2.57
C ARG A 62 -6.50 -14.65 3.44
N ALA A 63 -6.92 -15.83 2.98
CA ALA A 63 -6.76 -17.08 3.70
C ALA A 63 -5.29 -17.47 3.93
N LEU A 64 -4.39 -17.08 3.01
CA LEU A 64 -2.95 -17.23 3.21
C LEU A 64 -2.44 -16.31 4.33
N LEU A 65 -2.77 -15.02 4.26
CA LEU A 65 -2.30 -14.01 5.22
C LEU A 65 -2.85 -14.24 6.64
N ASP A 66 -4.08 -14.71 6.76
CA ASP A 66 -4.73 -15.00 8.05
C ASP A 66 -4.22 -16.30 8.70
N SER A 67 -3.44 -17.12 7.98
CA SER A 67 -2.91 -18.37 8.49
C SER A 67 -1.48 -18.20 9.02
N GLU A 68 -1.34 -18.10 10.35
CA GLU A 68 -0.02 -17.98 11.00
C GLU A 68 0.93 -19.11 10.60
N ARG A 69 0.45 -20.36 10.58
CA ARG A 69 1.26 -21.51 10.16
C ARG A 69 1.74 -21.36 8.72
N ARG A 70 0.86 -21.02 7.77
CA ARG A 70 1.27 -20.85 6.36
C ARG A 70 2.20 -19.66 6.19
N MET A 71 1.99 -18.57 6.91
CA MET A 71 2.89 -17.42 6.90
C MET A 71 4.27 -17.78 7.48
N HIS A 72 4.32 -18.59 8.53
CA HIS A 72 5.56 -19.10 9.08
C HIS A 72 6.29 -19.99 8.06
N ASP A 73 5.61 -21.00 7.54
CA ASP A 73 6.18 -22.00 6.63
C ASP A 73 6.58 -21.40 5.27
N ASN A 74 5.97 -20.31 4.82
CA ASN A 74 6.29 -19.71 3.52
C ASN A 74 7.17 -18.46 3.60
N LEU A 75 7.24 -17.78 4.75
CA LEU A 75 7.92 -16.49 4.89
C LEU A 75 8.76 -16.41 6.16
N TRP A 76 8.13 -16.50 7.33
CA TRP A 76 8.81 -16.12 8.58
C TRP A 76 9.90 -17.10 9.05
N GLN A 77 9.91 -18.34 8.54
CA GLN A 77 11.04 -19.24 8.80
C GLN A 77 12.33 -18.81 8.07
N TYR A 78 12.20 -18.05 6.98
CA TYR A 78 13.34 -17.60 6.16
C TYR A 78 13.76 -16.17 6.48
N ILE A 79 12.81 -15.35 6.93
CA ILE A 79 13.05 -13.94 7.27
C ILE A 79 12.54 -13.70 8.70
N PRO A 80 13.45 -13.53 9.69
CA PRO A 80 13.04 -13.20 11.05
C PRO A 80 12.25 -11.89 11.09
N LYS A 81 11.13 -11.86 11.81
CA LYS A 81 10.32 -10.64 11.97
C LYS A 81 11.12 -9.47 12.57
N THR A 82 12.08 -9.76 13.44
CA THR A 82 12.97 -8.75 14.04
C THR A 82 13.85 -8.07 13.00
N LEU A 83 14.40 -8.84 12.05
CA LEU A 83 15.20 -8.29 10.95
C LEU A 83 14.37 -7.33 10.09
N LEU A 84 13.12 -7.70 9.78
CA LEU A 84 12.22 -6.81 9.04
C LEU A 84 11.98 -5.50 9.80
N ALA A 85 11.68 -5.58 11.10
CA ALA A 85 11.45 -4.40 11.94
C ALA A 85 12.67 -3.47 12.02
N ASP A 86 13.87 -4.03 12.17
CA ASP A 86 15.12 -3.26 12.22
C ASP A 86 15.38 -2.53 10.89
N VAL A 87 15.15 -3.21 9.76
CA VAL A 87 15.29 -2.62 8.43
C VAL A 87 14.26 -1.51 8.21
N GLU A 88 12.99 -1.74 8.54
CA GLU A 88 11.94 -0.72 8.43
C GLU A 88 12.27 0.53 9.24
N GLN A 89 12.72 0.36 10.49
CA GLN A 89 13.13 1.46 11.35
C GLN A 89 14.29 2.25 10.74
N GLY A 90 15.33 1.56 10.25
CA GLY A 90 16.46 2.20 9.59
C GLY A 90 16.06 2.99 8.34
N MET A 91 15.12 2.47 7.54
CA MET A 91 14.59 3.18 6.36
C MET A 91 13.85 4.46 6.75
N TYR A 92 13.01 4.41 7.79
CA TYR A 92 12.30 5.59 8.27
C TYR A 92 13.25 6.66 8.80
N ASP A 93 14.25 6.28 9.60
CA ASP A 93 15.22 7.23 10.13
C ASP A 93 16.05 7.87 9.01
N HIS A 94 16.43 7.09 8.00
CA HIS A 94 17.11 7.60 6.82
C HIS A 94 16.25 8.62 6.05
N ALA A 95 14.99 8.29 5.77
CA ALA A 95 14.08 9.19 5.05
C ALA A 95 13.86 10.50 5.82
N ARG A 96 13.74 10.45 7.15
CA ARG A 96 13.61 11.65 8.00
C ARG A 96 14.85 12.55 7.96
N MET A 97 16.05 11.98 7.86
CA MET A 97 17.27 12.77 7.75
C MET A 97 17.43 13.46 6.39
N GLN A 98 16.68 13.06 5.36
CA GLN A 98 16.74 13.65 4.02
C GLN A 98 15.66 14.70 3.73
N MET A 99 14.69 14.89 4.63
CA MET A 99 13.65 15.94 4.53
C MET A 99 14.10 17.22 5.23
#